data_AF-A0A9W6PMF2-F1
#
_entry.id   AF-A0A9W6PMF2-F1
#
_cell.length_a   1.000
_cell.length_b   1.000
_cell.length_c   1.000
_cell.angle_alpha   90.00
_cell.angle_beta   90.00
_cell.angle_gamma   90.00
#
_symmetry.space_group_name_H-M   'P 1'
#
loop_
_entity.id
_entity.type
_entity.pdbx_description
1 polymer ?
#
loop_
_entity_poly.entity_id
_entity_poly.type
_entity_poly.pdbx_seq_one_letter_code
_entity_poly.pdbx_strand_id
1 'polypeptide(L)'
;MSGQARSADFGAEDGDLVLLSRRLDGTSPWLDRAEAVTVAHVLAAARTTGRSARAVAERLQLLGYDTPALAILPDAPAEDDGPGGRAP
;
A
#
# COMPACT_ATOMS: atom_id res chain seq x y z
N MET A 1 9.66 -9.31 37.73
CA MET A 1 8.66 -10.01 36.90
C MET A 1 8.31 -9.04 35.76
N SER A 2 9.19 -8.93 34.77
CA SER A 2 9.14 -9.65 33.48
C SER A 2 8.34 -8.90 32.42
N GLY A 3 9.04 -8.32 31.44
CA GLY A 3 8.64 -8.21 30.04
C GLY A 3 7.48 -7.29 29.69
N GLN A 4 7.73 -5.98 29.60
CA GLN A 4 6.94 -5.10 28.73
C GLN A 4 7.23 -5.48 27.26
N ALA A 5 6.47 -6.45 26.75
CA ALA A 5 6.41 -6.72 25.32
C ALA A 5 5.68 -5.54 24.67
N ARG A 6 6.47 -4.67 24.00
CA ARG A 6 6.08 -3.63 23.03
C ARG A 6 4.57 -3.48 22.86
N SER A 7 4.00 -2.46 23.51
CA SER A 7 2.79 -1.82 22.99
C SER A 7 3.07 -1.50 21.53
N ALA A 8 2.50 -2.29 20.64
CA ALA A 8 2.61 -2.02 19.23
C ALA A 8 1.93 -0.68 19.02
N ASP A 9 2.76 0.29 18.70
CA ASP A 9 2.46 1.54 18.06
C ASP A 9 1.67 1.24 16.77
N PHE A 10 0.41 0.81 16.90
CA PHE A 10 -0.54 0.65 15.79
C PHE A 10 -1.14 2.03 15.44
N GLY A 11 -0.33 3.08 15.53
CA GLY A 11 -0.70 4.41 15.13
C GLY A 11 -0.93 4.42 13.63
N ALA A 12 -1.99 5.08 13.18
CA ALA A 12 -2.17 5.38 11.78
C ALA A 12 -0.88 6.07 11.27
N GLU A 13 -0.22 5.47 10.28
CA GLU A 13 0.95 6.08 9.66
C GLU A 13 0.49 7.26 8.78
N ASP A 14 1.31 8.30 8.70
CA ASP A 14 1.15 9.34 7.69
C ASP A 14 1.19 8.69 6.30
N GLY A 15 0.01 8.64 5.65
CA GLY A 15 -0.18 7.97 4.36
C GLY A 15 -1.18 6.82 4.39
N ASP A 16 -1.56 6.28 5.54
CA ASP A 16 -2.57 5.21 5.61
C ASP A 16 -3.90 5.66 5.02
N LEU A 17 -4.34 6.88 5.35
CA LEU A 17 -5.57 7.44 4.80
C LEU A 17 -5.53 7.51 3.26
N VAL A 18 -4.34 7.74 2.68
CA VAL A 18 -4.16 7.73 1.23
C VAL A 18 -4.37 6.33 0.68
N LEU A 19 -3.80 5.30 1.31
CA LEU A 19 -3.99 3.89 0.91
C LEU A 19 -5.45 3.45 1.02
N LEU A 20 -6.15 3.93 2.05
CA LEU A 20 -7.55 3.60 2.33
C LEU A 20 -8.55 4.35 1.47
N SER A 21 -8.17 5.48 0.86
CA SER A 21 -9.05 6.26 0.00
C SER A 21 -9.17 5.63 -1.37
N ARG A 22 -10.40 5.44 -1.89
CA ARG A 22 -10.64 4.92 -3.25
C ARG A 22 -10.02 5.80 -4.35
N ARG A 23 -9.81 7.09 -4.05
CA ARG A 23 -9.23 8.07 -4.97
C ARG A 23 -7.77 8.39 -4.64
N LEU A 24 -7.21 7.77 -3.59
CA LEU A 24 -5.83 7.98 -3.14
C LEU A 24 -5.53 9.43 -2.76
N ASP A 25 -6.52 10.16 -2.25
CA ASP A 25 -6.40 11.56 -1.82
C ASP A 25 -6.52 11.73 -0.30
N GLY A 26 -6.48 10.63 0.45
CA GLY A 26 -6.59 10.67 1.90
C GLY A 26 -8.01 11.00 2.41
N THR A 27 -9.00 11.02 1.52
CA THR A 27 -10.37 11.42 1.84
C THR A 27 -11.38 10.37 1.40
N SER A 28 -12.55 10.35 2.06
CA SER A 28 -13.72 9.57 1.66
C SER A 28 -14.01 9.71 0.14
N PRO A 29 -14.50 8.64 -0.53
CA PRO A 29 -14.87 7.33 0.02
C PRO A 29 -13.67 6.42 0.33
N TRP A 30 -13.76 5.74 1.47
CA TRP A 30 -12.79 4.71 1.88
C TRP A 30 -13.04 3.38 1.15
N LEU A 31 -12.04 2.52 1.10
CA LEU A 31 -12.17 1.14 0.66
C LEU A 31 -13.15 0.40 1.57
N ASP A 32 -13.95 -0.47 0.97
CA ASP A 32 -14.82 -1.35 1.73
C ASP A 32 -14.02 -2.56 2.22
N ARG A 33 -14.23 -2.96 3.48
CA ARG A 33 -13.53 -4.11 4.06
C ARG A 33 -14.09 -5.46 3.62
N ALA A 34 -15.33 -5.49 3.11
CA ALA A 34 -15.94 -6.70 2.56
C ALA A 34 -15.52 -6.95 1.09
N GLU A 35 -14.94 -5.95 0.42
CA GLU A 35 -14.42 -6.09 -0.94
C GLU A 35 -12.90 -6.27 -0.92
N ALA A 36 -12.40 -7.24 -1.68
CA ALA A 36 -10.96 -7.40 -1.88
C ALA A 36 -10.38 -6.19 -2.60
N VAL A 37 -9.27 -5.66 -2.09
CA VAL A 37 -8.54 -4.56 -2.73
C VAL A 37 -7.99 -5.06 -4.06
N THR A 38 -8.23 -4.32 -5.14
CA THR A 38 -7.77 -4.74 -6.46
C THR A 38 -6.27 -4.51 -6.65
N VAL A 39 -5.62 -5.33 -7.48
CA VAL A 39 -4.21 -5.12 -7.89
C VAL A 39 -4.01 -3.71 -8.46
N ALA A 40 -4.97 -3.22 -9.25
CA ALA A 40 -4.93 -1.88 -9.82
C ALA A 40 -4.86 -0.79 -8.74
N HIS A 41 -5.63 -0.94 -7.66
CA HIS A 41 -5.60 -0.01 -6.53
C HIS A 41 -4.24 -0.02 -5.82
N VAL A 42 -3.70 -1.22 -5.55
CA VAL A 42 -2.39 -1.39 -4.90
C VAL A 42 -1.28 -0.73 -5.73
N LEU A 43 -1.27 -0.94 -7.05
CA LEU A 43 -0.30 -0.34 -7.96
C LEU A 43 -0.45 1.19 -8.01
N ALA A 44 -1.68 1.71 -8.08
CA ALA A 44 -1.92 3.15 -8.08
C ALA A 44 -1.48 3.80 -6.75
N ALA A 45 -1.76 3.16 -5.63
CA ALA A 45 -1.32 3.59 -4.30
C ALA A 45 0.20 3.56 -4.16
N ALA A 46 0.87 2.53 -4.69
CA ALA A 46 2.32 2.42 -4.73
C ALA A 46 2.94 3.61 -5.48
N ARG A 47 2.43 3.94 -6.66
CA ARG A 47 2.86 5.11 -7.46
C ARG A 47 2.63 6.42 -6.71
N THR A 48 1.47 6.56 -6.07
CA THR A 48 1.08 7.79 -5.36
C THR A 48 1.94 8.03 -4.12
N THR A 49 2.31 6.97 -3.42
CA THR A 49 3.09 7.04 -2.18
C THR A 49 4.60 6.87 -2.39
N GLY A 50 5.04 6.54 -3.61
CA GLY A 50 6.43 6.20 -3.92
C GLY A 50 6.91 4.89 -3.26
N ARG A 51 5.98 4.06 -2.78
CA ARG A 51 6.29 2.76 -2.15
C ARG A 51 6.22 1.63 -3.17
N SER A 52 6.73 0.44 -2.82
CA SER A 52 6.48 -0.76 -3.62
C SER A 52 5.05 -1.26 -3.46
N ALA A 53 4.54 -1.94 -4.50
CA ALA A 53 3.20 -2.53 -4.47
C ALA A 53 3.08 -3.56 -3.34
N ARG A 54 4.15 -4.34 -3.11
CA ARG A 54 4.24 -5.25 -1.97
C ARG A 54 4.11 -4.51 -0.64
N ALA A 55 4.87 -3.44 -0.40
CA ALA A 55 4.82 -2.70 0.86
C ALA A 55 3.42 -2.09 1.11
N VAL A 56 2.75 -1.63 0.06
CA VAL A 56 1.36 -1.14 0.15
C VAL A 56 0.40 -2.26 0.55
N ALA A 57 0.48 -3.42 -0.10
CA ALA A 57 -0.38 -4.55 0.21
C ALA A 57 -0.12 -5.13 1.61
N GLU A 58 1.13 -5.17 2.06
CA GLU A 58 1.47 -5.52 3.45
C GLU A 58 0.84 -4.55 4.44
N ARG A 59 0.91 -3.24 4.16
CA ARG A 59 0.29 -2.23 5.03
C ARG A 59 -1.23 -2.37 5.07
N LEU A 60 -1.88 -2.58 3.93
CA LEU A 60 -3.32 -2.79 3.85
C LEU A 60 -3.77 -4.06 4.61
N GLN A 61 -3.00 -5.16 4.54
CA GLN A 61 -3.27 -6.36 5.34
C GLN A 61 -3.14 -6.11 6.84
N LEU A 62 -2.13 -5.36 7.27
CA LEU A 62 -1.98 -4.95 8.68
C LEU A 62 -3.16 -4.11 9.17
N LEU A 63 -3.77 -3.31 8.28
CA LEU A 63 -5.00 -2.53 8.54
C LEU A 63 -6.29 -3.36 8.45
N GLY A 64 -6.19 -4.66 8.13
CA GLY A 64 -7.32 -5.59 8.07
C GLY A 64 -8.08 -5.63 6.75
N TYR A 65 -7.45 -5.22 5.64
CA TYR A 65 -8.01 -5.33 4.30
C TYR A 65 -7.52 -6.60 3.60
N ASP A 66 -8.40 -7.19 2.79
CA ASP A 66 -8.04 -8.31 1.92
C ASP A 66 -7.32 -7.76 0.67
N THR A 67 -6.11 -8.26 0.41
CA THR A 67 -5.27 -7.79 -0.71
C THR A 67 -4.86 -8.96 -1.60
N PRO A 68 -4.50 -8.70 -2.87
CA PRO A 68 -3.88 -9.71 -3.72
C PRO A 68 -2.63 -10.31 -3.09
N ALA A 69 -2.35 -11.55 -3.45
CA ALA A 69 -1.17 -12.26 -2.96
C ALA A 69 0.13 -11.48 -3.24
N LEU A 70 0.94 -11.25 -2.22
CA LEU A 70 2.21 -10.50 -2.33
C LEU A 70 3.21 -11.11 -3.33
N ALA A 71 3.05 -12.40 -3.65
CA ALA A 71 3.86 -13.10 -4.64
C ALA A 71 3.60 -12.63 -6.08
N ILE A 72 2.42 -12.07 -6.36
CA ILE A 72 2.06 -11.56 -7.70
C ILE A 72 2.34 -10.07 -7.87
N LEU A 73 2.65 -9.36 -6.78
CA LEU A 73 2.93 -7.92 -6.79
C LEU A 73 4.42 -7.67 -7.04
N PRO A 74 4.77 -6.65 -7.84
CA PRO A 74 6.15 -6.26 -8.02
C PRO A 74 6.74 -5.76 -6.69
N ASP A 75 7.96 -6.19 -6.42
CA ASP A 75 8.75 -5.76 -5.25
C ASP A 75 9.41 -4.39 -5.49
N ALA A 76 9.63 -4.03 -6.75
CA ALA A 76 10.09 -2.70 -7.10
C ALA A 76 9.05 -1.64 -6.71
N PRO A 77 9.48 -0.41 -6.35
CA PRO A 77 8.59 0.74 -6.41
C PRO A 77 7.89 0.70 -7.76
N ALA A 78 6.64 1.18 -7.83
CA ALA A 78 5.97 1.33 -9.10
C ALA A 78 6.65 2.46 -9.87
N GLU A 79 7.86 2.18 -10.34
CA GLU A 79 8.69 3.08 -11.10
C GLU A 79 7.87 3.45 -12.32
N ASP A 80 7.84 4.75 -12.56
CA ASP A 80 7.53 5.29 -13.85
C ASP A 80 8.43 4.59 -14.87
N ASP A 81 7.88 3.65 -15.62
CA ASP A 81 8.53 3.09 -16.81
C ASP A 81 8.73 4.26 -17.77
N GLY A 82 9.90 4.90 -17.72
CA GLY A 82 10.19 6.11 -18.48
C GLY A 82 11.69 6.37 -18.62
N PRO A 83 12.20 6.63 -19.85
CA PRO A 83 11.79 6.11 -21.14
C PRO A 83 12.86 5.15 -21.71
N GLY A 84 12.46 4.36 -22.70
CA GLY A 84 13.40 3.69 -23.58
C GLY A 84 14.51 4.64 -24.06
N GLY A 85 15.71 4.07 -24.12
CA GLY A 85 16.85 4.48 -24.94
C GLY A 85 16.92 5.93 -25.39
N ARG A 86 17.89 6.66 -24.82
CA ARG A 86 18.89 7.27 -25.70
C ARG A 86 20.25 6.66 -25.35
N ALA A 87 20.66 5.74 -26.21
CA ALA A 87 22.05 5.35 -26.40
C ALA A 87 22.83 6.56 -26.99
N PRO A 88 24.18 6.49 -27.02
CA PRO A 88 25.12 7.48 -26.50
C PRO A 88 25.09 8.88 -27.14
#